data_AF-A0A560KVK1-F1
#
_entry.id   AF-A0A560KVK1-F1
#
_cell.length_a   1.000
_cell.length_b   1.000
_cell.length_c   1.000
_cell.angle_alpha   90.00
_cell.angle_beta   90.00
_cell.angle_gamma   90.00
#
_symmetry.space_group_name_H-M   'P 1'
#
loop_
_entity.id
_entity.type
_entity.pdbx_description
1 polymer ?
#
loop_
_entity_poly.entity_id
_entity_poly.type
_entity_poly.pdbx_seq_one_letter_code
_entity_poly.pdbx_strand_id
1 'polypeptide(L)'
;MKSDNDYRNTSPRRFRVPSNPASEIPTDSKVQSTRWLNEEEFVQLYRWLERPDTPVHPSYPRAVQLIMTAGQRVEEIVRLRVDHWGARERMMTGPRPRSF
;
A
#
# COMPACT_ATOMS: atom_id res chain seq x y z
N MET A 1 -11.06 -8.74 -16.01
CA MET A 1 -10.89 -7.66 -17.01
C MET A 1 -9.43 -7.25 -17.02
N LYS A 2 -8.70 -7.57 -18.09
CA LYS A 2 -7.32 -7.14 -18.29
C LYS A 2 -7.34 -5.69 -18.75
N SER A 3 -6.43 -4.86 -18.23
CA SER A 3 -6.32 -3.43 -18.55
C SER A 3 -6.09 -3.20 -20.04
N ASP A 4 -6.74 -2.20 -20.62
CA ASP A 4 -6.59 -1.75 -22.03
C ASP A 4 -5.16 -1.39 -22.45
N ASN A 5 -4.22 -1.34 -21.50
CA ASN A 5 -2.81 -1.02 -21.71
C ASN A 5 -1.87 -2.24 -21.65
N ASP A 6 -2.38 -3.46 -21.90
CA ASP A 6 -1.53 -4.64 -22.07
C ASP A 6 -0.92 -4.65 -23.48
N TYR A 7 0.23 -3.97 -23.64
CA TYR A 7 0.96 -3.82 -24.91
C TYR A 7 1.66 -5.10 -25.41
N ARG A 8 1.47 -6.24 -24.74
CA ARG A 8 2.10 -7.52 -25.13
C ARG A 8 1.40 -8.23 -26.28
N ASN A 9 0.15 -7.88 -26.58
CA ASN A 9 -0.55 -8.36 -27.76
C ASN A 9 -0.75 -7.21 -28.75
N THR A 10 -0.60 -7.55 -30.03
CA THR A 10 -0.70 -6.68 -31.21
C THR A 10 -2.11 -6.08 -31.36
N SER A 11 -2.47 -5.17 -30.48
CA SER A 11 -3.62 -4.29 -30.64
C SER A 11 -3.42 -3.45 -31.90
N PRO A 12 -4.45 -3.29 -32.77
CA PRO A 12 -4.33 -2.50 -33.99
C PRO A 12 -3.91 -1.08 -33.64
N ARG A 13 -2.72 -0.71 -34.11
CA ARG A 13 -2.01 0.51 -33.70
C ARG A 13 -2.80 1.75 -34.08
N ARG A 14 -3.45 2.39 -33.10
CA ARG A 14 -4.23 3.64 -33.25
C ARG A 14 -3.49 4.75 -34.03
N PHE A 15 -2.16 4.74 -34.00
CA PHE A 15 -1.31 5.77 -34.59
C PHE A 15 -0.46 5.33 -35.81
N ARG A 16 -0.71 4.17 -36.44
CA ARG A 16 0.06 3.66 -37.60
C ARG A 16 1.60 3.73 -37.45
N VAL A 17 2.12 3.81 -36.23
CA VAL A 17 3.57 3.88 -36.02
C VAL A 17 4.16 2.49 -36.26
N PRO A 18 5.19 2.34 -37.12
CA PRO A 18 5.79 1.04 -37.45
C PRO A 18 6.47 0.33 -36.28
N SER A 19 6.93 1.09 -35.28
CA SER A 19 7.58 0.59 -34.07
C SER A 19 7.16 1.41 -32.85
N ASN A 20 7.38 0.89 -31.64
CA ASN A 20 7.12 1.62 -30.41
C ASN A 20 8.34 2.50 -30.08
N PRO A 21 8.29 3.83 -30.20
CA PRO A 21 9.45 4.68 -29.88
C PRO A 21 9.85 4.59 -28.40
N ALA A 22 8.94 4.18 -27.51
CA ALA A 22 9.23 4.00 -26.10
C ALA A 22 10.02 2.70 -25.80
N SER A 23 10.20 1.78 -26.77
CA SER A 23 11.02 0.59 -26.57
C SER A 23 12.52 0.87 -26.60
N GLU A 24 12.92 2.02 -27.13
CA GLU A 24 14.33 2.45 -27.21
C GLU A 24 14.76 3.25 -25.98
N ILE A 25 13.81 3.67 -25.12
CA ILE A 25 14.11 4.40 -23.90
C ILE A 25 14.77 3.42 -22.92
N PRO A 26 16.04 3.63 -22.52
CA PRO A 26 16.65 2.83 -21.47
C PRO A 26 15.86 3.07 -20.18
N THR A 27 15.12 2.06 -19.72
CA THR A 27 14.53 2.09 -18.38
C THR A 27 15.61 1.69 -17.39
N ASP A 28 16.06 2.66 -16.59
CA ASP A 28 16.85 2.35 -15.41
C ASP A 28 16.11 1.32 -14.55
N SER A 29 16.84 0.33 -14.04
CA SER A 29 16.24 -0.62 -13.12
C SER A 29 15.75 0.15 -11.90
N LYS A 30 14.45 0.07 -11.61
CA LYS A 30 13.90 0.63 -10.38
C LYS A 30 14.64 0.02 -9.19
N VAL A 31 15.51 0.80 -8.56
CA VAL A 31 16.21 0.38 -7.34
C VAL A 31 15.19 0.46 -6.21
N GLN A 32 14.46 -0.65 -5.99
CA GLN A 32 13.66 -0.80 -4.80
C GLN A 32 14.61 -1.07 -3.64
N SER A 33 14.78 -0.10 -2.73
CA SER A 33 15.44 -0.39 -1.46
C SER A 33 14.49 -1.25 -0.63
N THR A 34 14.76 -2.55 -0.56
CA THR A 34 13.92 -3.50 0.19
C THR A 34 14.49 -3.74 1.59
N ARG A 35 14.94 -2.68 2.28
CA ARG A 35 15.41 -2.83 3.65
C ARG A 35 14.20 -2.94 4.58
N TRP A 36 13.91 -4.17 4.98
CA TRP A 36 12.92 -4.46 6.01
C TRP A 36 13.45 -4.01 7.38
N LEU A 37 12.53 -3.68 8.30
CA LEU A 37 12.87 -3.55 9.70
C LEU A 37 13.30 -4.93 10.22
N ASN A 38 14.42 -4.98 10.93
CA ASN A 38 14.75 -6.17 11.72
C ASN A 38 13.91 -6.22 13.01
N GLU A 39 14.06 -7.29 13.78
CA GLU A 39 13.27 -7.52 14.99
C GLU A 39 13.57 -6.46 16.07
N GLU A 40 14.84 -6.07 16.24
CA GLU A 40 15.25 -5.07 17.22
C GLU A 40 14.70 -3.69 16.89
N GLU A 41 14.78 -3.29 15.62
CA GLU A 41 14.25 -2.02 15.10
C GLU A 41 12.72 -2.00 15.19
N PHE A 42 12.07 -3.14 14.95
CA PHE A 42 10.63 -3.28 15.14
C PHE A 42 10.24 -3.04 16.60
N VAL A 43 10.91 -3.69 17.55
CA VAL A 43 10.65 -3.53 18.99
C VAL A 43 10.93 -2.09 19.43
N GLN A 44 12.01 -1.49 18.95
CA GLN A 44 12.37 -0.10 19.24
C GLN A 44 11.28 0.87 18.75
N LEU A 45 10.83 0.70 17.50
CA LEU A 45 9.74 1.49 16.94
C LEU A 45 8.46 1.30 17.75
N TYR A 46 8.08 0.05 18.07
CA TYR A 46 6.86 -0.24 18.79
C TYR A 46 6.83 0.44 20.17
N ARG A 47 7.94 0.40 20.92
CA ARG A 47 8.09 1.08 22.22
C ARG A 47 8.02 2.60 22.09
N TRP A 48 8.63 3.16 21.04
CA TRP A 48 8.58 4.59 20.79
C TRP A 48 7.14 5.07 20.48
N LEU A 49 6.32 4.26 19.81
CA LEU A 49 4.92 4.60 19.52
C LEU A 49 4.05 4.70 20.79
N GLU A 50 4.41 4.01 21.89
CA GLU A 50 3.69 4.13 23.16
C GLU A 50 3.97 5.46 23.86
N ARG A 51 5.19 5.98 23.74
CA ARG A 51 5.62 7.25 24.33
C ARG A 51 6.61 7.95 23.40
N PRO A 52 6.11 8.66 22.37
CA PRO A 52 6.97 9.42 21.49
C PRO A 52 7.62 10.56 22.28
N ASP A 53 8.91 10.73 22.07
CA ASP A 53 9.74 11.80 22.65
C ASP A 53 9.45 13.18 22.03
N THR A 54 8.88 13.19 20.82
CA THR A 54 8.48 14.38 20.08
C THR A 54 6.95 14.49 20.06
N PRO A 55 6.35 15.70 20.10
CA PRO A 55 4.91 15.84 19.94
C PRO A 55 4.45 15.34 18.56
N VAL A 56 3.73 14.22 18.57
CA VAL A 56 3.09 13.63 17.38
C VAL A 56 1.58 13.66 17.56
N HIS A 57 0.84 13.76 16.45
CA HIS A 57 -0.61 13.66 16.49
C HIS A 57 -1.04 12.32 17.13
N PRO A 58 -1.92 12.31 18.15
CA PRO A 58 -2.23 11.10 18.94
C PRO A 58 -2.73 9.90 18.13
N SER A 59 -3.32 10.15 16.96
CA SER A 59 -3.81 9.10 16.06
C SER A 59 -2.71 8.35 15.32
N TYR A 60 -1.56 8.99 15.07
CA TYR A 60 -0.52 8.40 14.21
C TYR A 60 0.16 7.20 14.86
N PRO A 61 0.54 7.24 16.15
CA PRO A 61 1.12 6.05 16.78
C PRO A 61 0.19 4.85 16.76
N ARG A 62 -1.11 5.08 17.02
CA ARG A 62 -2.14 4.04 16.94
C ARG A 62 -2.31 3.48 15.53
N ALA A 63 -2.28 4.34 14.50
CA ALA A 63 -2.37 3.91 13.12
C ALA A 63 -1.17 3.03 12.71
N VAL A 64 0.04 3.38 13.15
CA VAL A 64 1.24 2.56 12.88
C VAL A 64 1.16 1.23 13.61
N GLN A 65 0.69 1.19 14.86
CA GLN A 65 0.45 -0.07 15.57
C GLN A 65 -0.54 -0.97 14.81
N LEU A 66 -1.62 -0.39 14.27
CA LEU A 66 -2.58 -1.14 13.44
C LEU A 66 -1.95 -1.67 12.14
N ILE A 67 -1.11 -0.88 11.46
CA ILE A 67 -0.32 -1.35 10.29
C ILE A 67 0.51 -2.57 10.67
N MET A 68 1.25 -2.47 11.77
CA MET A 68 2.20 -3.49 12.21
C MET A 68 1.50 -4.79 12.64
N THR A 69 0.31 -4.70 13.26
CA THR A 69 -0.43 -5.88 13.73
C THR A 69 -1.30 -6.51 12.63
N ALA A 70 -1.96 -5.72 11.78
CA ALA A 70 -2.93 -6.22 10.81
C ALA A 70 -2.34 -6.45 9.40
N GLY A 71 -1.19 -5.85 9.08
CA GLY A 71 -0.56 -5.95 7.76
C GLY A 71 -1.37 -5.33 6.62
N GLN A 72 -2.36 -4.49 6.95
CA GLN A 72 -3.22 -3.82 5.96
C GLN A 72 -2.49 -2.68 5.25
N ARG A 73 -2.94 -2.34 4.04
CA ARG A 73 -2.37 -1.21 3.30
C ARG A 73 -2.73 0.11 3.99
N VAL A 74 -1.86 1.10 3.85
CA VAL A 74 -2.07 2.45 4.44
C VAL A 74 -3.40 3.05 3.99
N GLU A 75 -3.75 2.91 2.71
CA GLU A 75 -5.02 3.39 2.15
C GLU A 75 -6.27 2.74 2.77
N GLU A 76 -6.16 1.49 3.23
CA GLU A 76 -7.24 0.76 3.88
C GLU A 76 -7.42 1.27 5.31
N ILE A 77 -6.30 1.50 6.00
CA ILE A 77 -6.28 1.95 7.39
C ILE A 77 -6.86 3.35 7.55
N VAL A 78 -6.56 4.25 6.61
CA VAL A 78 -7.15 5.60 6.58
C VAL A 78 -8.68 5.55 6.40
N ARG A 79 -9.20 4.49 5.78
CA ARG A 79 -10.64 4.30 5.54
C ARG A 79 -11.34 3.48 6.62
N LEU A 80 -10.62 3.05 7.67
CA LEU A 80 -11.21 2.27 8.75
C LEU A 80 -12.21 3.11 9.52
N ARG A 81 -13.36 2.49 9.79
CA ARG A 81 -14.46 3.07 10.55
C ARG A 81 -14.93 2.04 11.57
N VAL A 82 -15.64 2.50 12.59
CA VAL A 82 -16.06 1.63 13.71
C VAL A 82 -17.00 0.51 13.26
N ASP A 83 -17.73 0.69 12.16
CA ASP A 83 -18.61 -0.30 11.55
C ASP A 83 -17.86 -1.44 10.84
N HIS A 84 -16.56 -1.27 10.59
CA HIS A 84 -15.70 -2.33 10.05
C HIS A 84 -15.20 -3.30 11.15
N TRP A 85 -15.43 -2.98 12.43
CA TRP A 85 -15.01 -3.81 13.55
C TRP A 85 -16.10 -4.79 13.99
N GLY A 86 -15.85 -6.09 13.82
CA GLY A 86 -16.70 -7.14 14.33
C GLY A 86 -16.32 -7.50 15.77
N ALA A 87 -16.93 -6.87 16.77
CA ALA A 87 -16.58 -7.09 18.18
C ALA A 87 -16.66 -8.56 18.64
N ARG A 88 -17.62 -9.32 18.09
CA ARG A 88 -17.83 -10.74 18.40
C ARG A 88 -16.70 -11.62 17.87
N GLU A 89 -16.20 -11.31 16.68
CA GLU A 89 -15.20 -12.11 15.96
C GLU A 89 -13.78 -11.57 16.18
N ARG A 90 -13.66 -10.38 16.77
CA ARG A 90 -12.40 -9.62 16.95
C ARG A 90 -11.64 -9.47 15.64
N MET A 91 -12.39 -9.34 14.55
CA MET A 91 -11.88 -9.24 13.19
C MET A 91 -12.29 -7.90 12.58
N MET A 92 -11.41 -7.41 11.72
CA MET A 92 -11.61 -6.19 10.97
C MET A 92 -11.90 -6.53 9.51
N THR A 93 -13.01 -6.02 8.99
CA THR A 93 -13.41 -6.24 7.60
C THR A 93 -12.98 -5.06 6.74
N GLY A 94 -12.40 -5.33 5.57
CA GLY A 94 -11.99 -4.28 4.63
C GLY A 94 -13.18 -3.45 4.10
N PRO A 95 -12.93 -2.24 3.58
CA PRO A 95 -13.98 -1.43 2.98
C PRO A 95 -14.63 -2.19 1.81
N ARG A 96 -15.97 -2.29 1.80
CA ARG A 96 -16.67 -2.95 0.69
C ARG A 96 -16.41 -2.18 -0.62
N PRO A 97 -16.19 -2.86 -1.75
CA PRO A 97 -16.16 -2.19 -3.04
C PRO A 97 -17.51 -1.48 -3.25
N ARG A 98 -17.46 -0.21 -3.66
CA ARG A 98 -18.67 0.46 -4.13
C ARG A 98 -19.07 -0.24 -5.42
N SER A 99 -20.21 -0.95 -5.40
CA SER A 99 -20.88 -1.38 -6.62
C SER A 99 -21.22 -0.11 -7.40
N PHE A 100 -20.66 0.02 -8.61
CA PHE A 100 -21.03 1.03 -9.59
C PHE A 100 -22.06 0.43 -10.54
#